data_AF-B9MMR2-F1
#
_entry.id   AF-B9MMR2-F1
#
_cell.length_a   1.000
_cell.length_b   1.000
_cell.length_c   1.000
_cell.angle_alpha   90.00
_cell.angle_beta   90.00
_cell.angle_gamma   90.00
#
_symmetry.space_group_name_H-M   'P 1'
#
loop_
_entity.id
_entity.type
_entity.pdbx_description
1 polymer ?
#
loop_
_entity_poly.entity_id
_entity_poly.type
_entity_poly.pdbx_seq_one_letter_code
_entity_poly.pdbx_strand_id
1 'polypeptide(L)' 'MGDFVSNVARLLDETKTKEFNMGIQQGIQQGIQQGIYRAKVEMAKKLVKKGYSDDEIAELTELEVEEIRKLRRELVP' A
#
# COMPACT_ATOMS: atom_id res chain seq x y z
N MET A 1 -3.76 20.73 44.14
CA MET A 1 -3.35 21.23 42.79
C MET A 1 -2.31 20.32 42.13
N GLY A 2 -1.35 19.72 42.85
CA GLY A 2 -0.34 18.83 42.27
C GLY A 2 -0.90 17.60 41.53
N ASP A 3 -1.91 16.93 42.11
CA ASP A 3 -2.48 15.71 41.50
C ASP A 3 -3.22 15.97 40.19
N PHE A 4 -3.88 17.13 40.06
CA PHE A 4 -4.57 17.52 38.84
C PHE A 4 -3.57 17.78 37.70
N VAL A 5 -2.50 18.54 37.98
CA VAL A 5 -1.46 18.83 36.99
C VAL A 5 -0.75 17.55 36.53
N SER A 6 -0.47 16.62 37.46
CA SER A 6 0.11 15.31 37.15
C SER A 6 -0.78 14.47 36.24
N ASN A 7 -2.09 14.42 36.53
CA ASN A 7 -3.06 13.69 35.72
C ASN A 7 -3.20 14.27 34.31
N VAL A 8 -3.20 15.60 34.17
CA VAL A 8 -3.27 16.26 32.85
C VAL A 8 -2.01 16.01 32.04
N ALA A 9 -0.82 16.09 32.66
CA ALA A 9 0.45 15.81 31.98
C ALA A 9 0.49 14.37 31.44
N ARG A 10 0.10 13.40 32.27
CA ARG A 10 0.03 11.98 31.87
C ARG A 10 -0.92 11.75 30.69
N LEU A 11 -2.10 12.36 30.72
CA LEU A 11 -3.07 12.25 29.62
C LEU A 11 -2.49 12.80 28.31
N LEU A 12 -1.82 13.96 28.35
CA LEU A 12 -1.22 14.57 27.16
C LEU A 12 -0.11 13.71 26.56
N ASP A 13 0.72 13.11 27.40
CA ASP A 13 1.80 12.21 26.95
C ASP A 13 1.22 10.90 26.37
N GLU A 14 0.19 10.34 27.00
CA GLU A 14 -0.53 9.18 26.47
C GLU A 14 -1.20 9.49 25.12
N THR A 15 -1.82 10.65 24.96
CA THR A 15 -2.44 11.05 23.68
C THR A 15 -1.40 11.25 22.60
N LYS A 16 -0.29 11.93 22.88
CA LYS A 16 0.79 12.13 21.89
C LYS A 16 1.40 10.81 21.45
N THR A 17 1.60 9.89 22.40
CA THR A 17 2.13 8.55 22.10
C THR A 17 1.16 7.75 21.22
N LYS A 18 -0.14 7.82 21.51
CA LYS A 18 -1.17 7.17 20.68
C LYS A 18 -1.20 7.72 19.26
N GLU A 19 -1.22 9.04 19.11
CA GLU A 19 -1.24 9.70 17.78
C GLU A 19 0.02 9.38 16.98
N PHE A 20 1.19 9.42 17.61
CA PHE A 20 2.45 9.04 16.97
C PHE A 20 2.41 7.58 16.49
N ASN A 21 1.97 6.66 17.35
CA ASN A 21 1.85 5.25 16.99
C ASN A 21 0.83 5.02 15.87
N MET A 22 -0.28 5.76 15.85
CA MET A 22 -1.25 5.71 14.75
C MET A 22 -0.61 6.16 13.43
N GLY A 23 0.17 7.24 13.44
CA GLY A 23 0.90 7.71 12.25
C GLY A 23 1.88 6.65 11.71
N ILE A 24 2.63 6.00 12.60
CA ILE A 24 3.54 4.90 12.23
C ILE A 24 2.78 3.72 11.65
N GLN A 25 1.69 3.29 12.29
CA GLN A 25 0.87 2.18 11.80
C GLN A 25 0.27 2.47 10.42
N GLN A 26 -0.26 3.68 10.21
CA GLN A 26 -0.78 4.12 8.90
C GLN A 26 0.33 4.12 7.84
N GLY A 27 1.50 4.67 8.16
CA GLY A 27 2.64 4.69 7.25
C GLY A 27 3.10 3.28 6.84
N ILE A 28 3.20 2.36 7.79
CA ILE A 28 3.53 0.95 7.53
C ILE A 28 2.45 0.30 6.64
N GLN A 29 1.17 0.50 6.95
CA GLN A 29 0.07 -0.07 6.17
C GLN A 29 0.08 0.43 4.72
N GLN A 30 0.25 1.74 4.52
CA GLN A 30 0.38 2.35 3.19
C GLN A 30 1.60 1.80 2.44
N GLY A 31 2.75 1.68 3.11
CA GLY A 31 3.96 1.12 2.53
C GLY A 31 3.78 -0.33 2.06
N ILE A 32 3.12 -1.16 2.87
CA ILE A 32 2.81 -2.55 2.52
C ILE A 32 1.87 -2.61 1.32
N GLN A 33 0.77 -1.83 1.31
CA GLN A 33 -0.19 -1.80 0.20
C GLN A 33 0.48 -1.35 -1.11
N GLN A 34 1.28 -0.28 -1.06
CA GLN A 34 2.05 0.19 -2.22
C GLN A 34 3.06 -0.85 -2.70
N GLY A 35 3.74 -1.54 -1.78
CA GLY A 35 4.69 -2.61 -2.11
C GLY A 35 4.04 -3.79 -2.81
N ILE A 36 2.90 -4.28 -2.29
CA ILE A 36 2.11 -5.35 -2.89
C ILE A 36 1.66 -4.95 -4.30
N TYR A 37 1.09 -3.75 -4.46
CA TYR A 37 0.64 -3.28 -5.76
C TYR A 37 1.79 -3.15 -6.78
N ARG A 38 2.93 -2.57 -6.39
CA ARG A 38 4.13 -2.51 -7.24
C ARG A 38 4.63 -3.89 -7.66
N ALA A 39 4.61 -4.86 -6.75
CA ALA A 39 5.00 -6.23 -7.06
C ALA A 39 4.06 -6.89 -8.07
N LYS A 40 2.74 -6.69 -7.93
CA LYS A 40 1.73 -7.15 -8.90
C LYS A 40 1.98 -6.55 -10.28
N VAL A 41 2.21 -5.24 -10.35
CA VAL A 41 2.51 -4.53 -11.61
C VAL A 41 3.79 -5.06 -12.26
N GLU A 42 4.89 -5.24 -11.50
CA GLU A 42 6.13 -5.79 -12.06
C GLU A 42 5.99 -7.23 -12.54
N MET A 43 5.16 -8.05 -11.87
CA MET A 43 4.81 -9.37 -12.36
C MET A 43 4.03 -9.28 -13.69
N ALA A 44 3.00 -8.45 -13.74
CA ALA A 44 2.20 -8.24 -14.95
C ALA A 44 3.07 -7.81 -16.14
N LYS A 45 4.00 -6.87 -15.94
CA LYS A 45 4.96 -6.45 -16.99
C LYS A 45 5.78 -7.63 -17.54
N LYS A 46 6.23 -8.55 -16.68
CA LYS A 46 6.99 -9.74 -17.10
C LYS A 46 6.11 -10.71 -17.89
N LEU A 47 4.87 -10.90 -17.46
CA LEU A 47 3.92 -11.80 -18.13
C LEU A 47 3.49 -11.24 -19.50
N VAL A 48 3.25 -9.93 -19.60
CA VAL A 48 2.99 -9.24 -20.87
C VAL A 48 4.11 -9.52 -21.87
N LYS A 49 5.37 -9.32 -21.46
CA LYS A 49 6.55 -9.58 -22.31
C LYS A 49 6.73 -11.04 -22.69
N LYS A 50 6.17 -11.97 -21.90
CA LYS A 50 6.15 -13.41 -22.18
C LYS A 50 4.99 -13.84 -23.09
N GLY A 51 4.10 -12.93 -23.46
CA GLY A 51 3.01 -13.20 -24.41
C GLY A 51 1.74 -13.79 -23.80
N TYR A 52 1.58 -13.78 -22.47
CA TYR A 52 0.32 -14.19 -21.82
C TYR A 52 -0.83 -13.26 -22.23
N SER A 53 -2.07 -13.76 -22.21
CA SER A 53 -3.27 -12.95 -22.48
C SER A 53 -3.59 -11.99 -21.33
N ASP A 54 -4.37 -10.94 -21.60
CA ASP A 54 -4.74 -9.96 -20.57
C ASP A 54 -5.58 -10.59 -19.45
N ASP A 55 -6.46 -11.53 -19.79
CA ASP A 55 -7.34 -12.20 -18.82
C ASP A 55 -6.53 -13.14 -17.90
N GLU A 56 -5.58 -13.91 -18.44
CA GLU A 56 -4.68 -14.75 -17.64
C GLU A 56 -3.81 -13.91 -16.69
N ILE A 57 -3.32 -12.76 -17.15
CA ILE A 57 -2.51 -11.87 -16.31
C ILE A 57 -3.38 -11.27 -15.20
N ALA A 58 -4.63 -10.90 -15.50
CA ALA A 58 -5.56 -10.36 -14.50
C ALA A 58 -5.85 -11.39 -13.40
N GLU A 59 -6.06 -12.65 -13.79
CA GLU A 59 -6.24 -13.75 -12.84
C GLU A 59 -4.99 -13.97 -11.98
N LEU A 60 -3.79 -14.04 -12.58
CA LEU A 60 -2.54 -14.33 -11.88
C LEU A 60 -2.04 -13.19 -10.97
N THR A 61 -2.34 -11.94 -11.34
CA THR A 61 -1.81 -10.77 -10.63
C THR A 61 -2.87 -10.05 -9.79
N GLU A 62 -4.14 -10.45 -9.92
CA GLU A 62 -5.30 -9.80 -9.32
C GLU A 62 -5.32 -8.28 -9.61
N LEU A 63 -4.88 -7.90 -10.81
CA LEU A 63 -5.01 -6.54 -11.35
C LEU A 63 -6.22 -6.49 -12.27
N GLU A 64 -6.74 -5.29 -12.49
CA GLU A 64 -7.83 -5.12 -13.46
C GLU A 64 -7.32 -5.34 -14.88
N VAL A 65 -8.11 -6.03 -15.71
CA VAL A 65 -7.80 -6.28 -17.13
C VAL A 65 -7.47 -4.97 -17.87
N GLU A 66 -8.15 -3.88 -17.52
CA GLU A 66 -7.92 -2.58 -18.17
C GLU A 66 -6.56 -1.96 -17.80
N GLU A 67 -6.06 -2.19 -16.59
CA GLU A 67 -4.70 -1.79 -16.19
C GLU A 67 -3.65 -2.57 -16.98
N ILE A 68 -3.89 -3.87 -17.19
CA ILE A 68 -3.00 -4.73 -17.97
C ILE A 68 -2.98 -4.31 -19.44
N ARG A 69 -4.14 -3.97 -20.03
CA ARG A 69 -4.23 -3.43 -21.39
C ARG A 69 -3.46 -2.13 -21.57
N LYS A 70 -3.47 -1.24 -20.55
CA LYS A 70 -2.64 -0.03 -20.56
C LYS A 70 -1.15 -0.40 -20.52
N LEU A 71 -0.75 -1.26 -19.59
CA LEU A 71 0.61 -1.77 -19.48
C LEU A 71 1.11 -2.40 -20.80
N ARG A 72 0.26 -3.19 -21.46
CA ARG A 72 0.60 -3.83 -22.73
C ARG A 72 0.87 -2.82 -23.83
N ARG A 73 -0.01 -1.83 -23.99
CA ARG A 73 0.18 -0.73 -24.96
C ARG A 73 1.47 0.05 -24.71
N GLU A 74 1.88 0.22 -23.45
CA GLU A 74 3.13 0.91 -23.10
C GLU A 74 4.38 0.06 -23.37
N LEU A 75 4.30 -1.26 -23.16
CA LEU A 75 5.45 -2.16 -23.26
C LEU A 75 5.66 -2.78 -24.65
N VAL A 76 4.59 -2.96 -25.39
CA VAL A 76 4.56 -3.59 -26.72
C VAL A 76 3.77 -2.66 -27.63
N PRO A 77 4.42 -1.64 -28.24
CA PRO A 77 3.77 -0.71 -29.15
C PRO A 77 3.35 -1.37 -30.47
#